data_AF-A0A7C2X4N9-F1
#
_entry.id   AF-A0A7C2X4N9-F1
#
_cell.length_a   1.000
_cell.length_b   1.000
_cell.length_c   1.000
_cell.angle_alpha   90.00
_cell.angle_beta   90.00
_cell.angle_gamma   90.00
#
_symmetry.space_group_name_H-M   'P 1'
#
loop_
_entity.id
_entity.type
_entity.pdbx_description
1 polymer ?
#
loop_
_entity_poly.entity_id
_entity_poly.type
_entity_poly.pdbx_seq_one_letter_code
_entity_poly.pdbx_strand_id
1 'polypeptide(L)'
;MRKLKVVVWARGERDADYLKRLLQGGKGVVVCELSERVNALVADAELLTRSEKEVLGAIARYGSVKEVAKRTFRSEATVKKHLRSVRQKFQVPTTVQAVALALRLRLID
;
A
#
# COMPACT_ATOMS: atom_id res chain seq x y z
N MET A 1 -5.02 29.22 -6.69
CA MET A 1 -4.86 28.29 -5.54
C MET A 1 -4.08 27.06 -5.99
N ARG A 2 -3.08 26.60 -5.22
CA ARG A 2 -2.33 25.37 -5.54
C ARG A 2 -3.25 24.17 -5.37
N LYS A 3 -3.42 23.35 -6.42
CA LYS A 3 -4.24 22.13 -6.34
C LYS A 3 -3.55 21.10 -5.44
N LEU A 4 -4.29 20.51 -4.51
CA LEU A 4 -3.84 19.43 -3.63
C LEU A 4 -3.88 18.12 -4.41
N LYS A 5 -2.71 17.53 -4.68
CA LYS A 5 -2.61 16.21 -5.32
C LYS A 5 -2.80 15.12 -4.27
N VAL A 6 -3.83 14.29 -4.45
CA VAL A 6 -4.23 13.26 -3.49
C VAL A 6 -4.18 11.89 -4.16
N VAL A 7 -3.56 10.92 -3.50
CA VAL A 7 -3.63 9.51 -3.90
C VAL A 7 -4.68 8.81 -3.04
N VAL A 8 -5.43 7.89 -3.65
CA VAL A 8 -6.47 7.10 -2.97
C VAL A 8 -6.13 5.62 -3.10
N TRP A 9 -6.02 4.93 -1.97
CA TRP A 9 -5.86 3.48 -1.89
C TRP A 9 -6.95 2.87 -1.02
N ALA A 10 -7.68 1.90 -1.56
CA ALA A 10 -8.65 1.12 -0.81
C ALA A 10 -8.48 -0.37 -1.09
N ARG A 11 -8.93 -1.21 -0.17
CA ARG A 11 -8.87 -2.66 -0.37
C ARG A 11 -9.78 -3.12 -1.51
N GLY A 12 -10.95 -2.48 -1.67
CA GLY A 12 -11.94 -2.79 -2.70
C GLY A 12 -12.07 -1.68 -3.75
N GLU A 13 -12.38 -2.06 -5.00
CA GLU A 13 -12.59 -1.12 -6.11
C GLU A 13 -13.76 -0.17 -5.85
N ARG A 14 -14.84 -0.64 -5.22
CA ARG A 14 -16.01 0.19 -4.91
C ARG A 14 -15.67 1.33 -3.96
N ASP A 15 -14.93 1.04 -2.90
CA ASP A 15 -14.54 2.04 -1.90
C ASP A 15 -13.53 3.02 -2.48
N ALA A 16 -12.58 2.53 -3.28
CA ALA A 16 -11.66 3.38 -4.03
C ALA A 16 -12.43 4.34 -4.94
N ASP A 17 -13.37 3.84 -5.75
CA ASP A 17 -14.14 4.66 -6.68
C ASP A 17 -15.05 5.66 -5.97
N TYR A 18 -15.67 5.25 -4.86
CA TYR A 18 -16.46 6.15 -4.02
C TYR A 18 -15.60 7.31 -3.50
N LEU A 19 -14.44 7.00 -2.91
CA LEU A 19 -13.52 8.01 -2.37
C LEU A 19 -12.98 8.94 -3.46
N LYS A 20 -12.63 8.39 -4.63
CA LYS A 20 -12.19 9.19 -5.79
C LYS A 20 -13.27 10.18 -6.21
N ARG A 21 -14.53 9.73 -6.37
CA ARG A 21 -15.66 10.58 -6.75
C ARG A 21 -15.93 11.67 -5.72
N LEU A 22 -15.92 11.31 -4.43
CA LEU A 22 -16.13 12.25 -3.32
C LEU A 22 -15.07 13.36 -3.33
N LEU A 23 -13.80 13.00 -3.51
CA LEU A 23 -12.69 13.96 -3.51
C LEU A 23 -12.65 14.83 -4.78
N GLN A 24 -13.03 14.29 -5.94
CA GLN A 24 -13.11 15.05 -7.19
C GLN A 24 -14.18 16.16 -7.15
N GLY A 25 -15.20 16.04 -6.30
CA GLY A 25 -16.18 17.10 -6.05
C GLY A 25 -15.62 18.31 -5.27
N GLY A 26 -14.46 18.16 -4.63
CA GLY A 26 -13.82 19.21 -3.83
C GLY A 26 -13.11 20.26 -4.67
N LYS A 27 -13.41 21.54 -4.47
CA LYS A 27 -12.64 22.64 -5.09
C LYS A 27 -11.17 22.57 -4.66
N GLY A 28 -10.27 22.43 -5.64
CA GLY A 28 -8.83 22.46 -5.41
C GLY A 28 -8.19 21.10 -5.08
N VAL A 29 -8.94 19.99 -5.15
CA VAL A 29 -8.39 18.63 -5.01
C VAL A 29 -8.22 17.99 -6.39
N VAL A 30 -7.09 17.31 -6.60
CA VAL A 30 -6.84 16.50 -7.79
C VAL A 30 -6.45 15.11 -7.33
N VAL A 31 -7.28 14.13 -7.66
CA VAL A 31 -6.92 12.73 -7.47
C VAL A 31 -5.94 12.32 -8.56
N CYS A 32 -4.81 11.74 -8.19
CA CYS A 32 -3.80 11.27 -9.13
C CYS A 32 -3.23 9.91 -8.72
N GLU A 33 -2.49 9.29 -9.63
CA GLU A 33 -1.63 8.15 -9.30
C GLU A 33 -0.38 8.61 -8.54
N LEU A 34 0.29 7.67 -7.86
CA LEU A 34 1.50 7.95 -7.11
C LEU A 34 2.58 8.49 -8.07
N SER A 35 2.91 9.78 -7.93
CA SER A 35 3.97 10.47 -8.68
C SER A 35 4.85 11.26 -7.71
N GLU A 36 5.95 11.84 -8.20
CA GLU A 36 7.02 12.42 -7.37
C GLU A 36 6.58 13.48 -6.36
N ARG A 37 5.43 14.13 -6.56
CA ARG A 37 4.89 15.14 -5.60
C ARG A 37 3.40 14.93 -5.34
N VAL A 38 3.10 14.10 -4.37
CA VAL A 38 1.78 13.96 -3.76
C VAL A 38 1.72 14.80 -2.49
N ASN A 39 0.60 15.50 -2.26
CA ASN A 39 0.42 16.35 -1.08
C ASN A 39 -0.29 15.63 0.07
N ALA A 40 -1.20 14.70 -0.23
CA ALA A 40 -1.91 13.93 0.78
C ALA A 40 -2.24 12.52 0.27
N LEU A 41 -2.45 11.60 1.21
CA LEU A 41 -2.89 10.24 0.92
C LEU A 41 -4.19 9.98 1.68
N VAL A 42 -5.15 9.36 0.99
CA VAL A 42 -6.31 8.71 1.60
C VAL A 42 -6.12 7.22 1.45
N ALA A 43 -5.98 6.51 2.56
CA ALA A 43 -5.83 5.07 2.59
C ALA A 43 -6.90 4.45 3.50
N ASP A 44 -7.54 3.41 2.99
CA ASP A 44 -8.39 2.53 3.78
C ASP A 44 -7.60 1.91 4.95
N ALA A 45 -8.19 1.91 6.15
CA ALA A 45 -7.58 1.35 7.35
C ALA A 45 -7.33 -0.16 7.21
N GLU A 46 -8.14 -0.85 6.41
CA GLU A 46 -8.02 -2.28 6.10
C GLU A 46 -7.36 -2.54 4.74
N LEU A 47 -6.68 -1.56 4.15
CA LEU A 47 -6.00 -1.70 2.85
C LEU A 47 -5.21 -3.01 2.75
N LEU A 48 -4.41 -3.30 3.78
CA LEU A 48 -3.69 -4.56 3.91
C LEU A 48 -4.41 -5.54 4.82
N THR A 49 -4.51 -6.79 4.38
CA THR A 49 -4.97 -7.89 5.22
C THR A 49 -3.95 -8.20 6.31
N ARG A 50 -4.37 -8.91 7.36
CA ARG A 50 -3.47 -9.37 8.42
C ARG A 50 -2.27 -10.16 7.87
N SER A 51 -2.49 -11.12 6.98
CA SER A 51 -1.40 -11.92 6.39
C SER A 51 -0.43 -11.08 5.55
N GLU A 52 -0.94 -10.06 4.85
CA GLU A 52 -0.10 -9.13 4.10
C GLU A 52 0.75 -8.25 5.02
N LYS A 53 0.17 -7.72 6.11
CA LYS A 53 0.91 -6.96 7.14
C LYS A 53 2.00 -7.81 7.78
N GLU A 54 1.67 -9.05 8.15
CA GLU A 54 2.63 -10.00 8.73
C GLU A 54 3.80 -10.27 7.78
N VAL A 55 3.53 -10.57 6.51
CA VAL A 55 4.59 -10.86 5.53
C VAL A 55 5.41 -9.61 5.20
N LEU A 56 4.77 -8.45 5.07
CA LEU A 56 5.45 -7.19 4.74
C LEU A 56 6.34 -6.71 5.90
N GLY A 57 5.86 -6.80 7.15
CA GLY A 57 6.65 -6.53 8.35
C GLY A 57 7.80 -7.51 8.52
N ALA A 58 7.59 -8.80 8.23
CA ALA A 58 8.67 -9.78 8.23
C ALA A 58 9.74 -9.46 7.16
N ILE A 59 9.35 -9.00 5.98
CA ILE A 59 10.31 -8.54 4.97
C ILE A 59 11.08 -7.32 5.45
N ALA A 60 10.42 -6.36 6.09
CA ALA A 60 11.10 -5.19 6.66
C ALA A 60 12.16 -5.59 7.70
N ARG A 61 11.88 -6.62 8.50
CA ARG A 61 12.78 -7.11 9.55
C ARG A 61 13.92 -8.01 9.05
N TYR A 62 13.64 -8.93 8.11
CA TYR A 62 14.58 -9.99 7.71
C TYR A 62 15.19 -9.81 6.32
N GLY A 63 14.67 -8.88 5.51
CA GLY A 63 15.25 -8.46 4.23
C GLY A 63 15.14 -9.44 3.05
N SER A 64 14.80 -10.72 3.28
CA SER A 64 14.72 -11.72 2.20
C SER A 64 13.49 -12.61 2.26
N VAL A 65 12.96 -12.97 1.09
CA VAL A 65 11.82 -13.89 0.94
C VAL A 65 12.12 -15.25 1.57
N LYS A 66 13.35 -15.75 1.42
CA LYS A 66 13.79 -17.03 1.98
C LYS A 66 13.71 -17.03 3.51
N GLU A 67 14.24 -16.00 4.16
CA GLU A 67 14.21 -15.91 5.62
C GLU A 67 12.78 -15.69 6.13
N VAL A 68 11.97 -14.88 5.43
CA VAL A 68 10.56 -14.69 5.78
C VAL A 68 9.77 -15.99 5.67
N ALA A 69 9.95 -16.76 4.60
CA ALA A 69 9.32 -18.05 4.41
C ALA A 69 9.65 -19.00 5.57
N LYS A 70 10.93 -19.10 5.94
CA LYS A 70 11.42 -19.90 7.06
C LYS A 70 10.80 -19.46 8.40
N ARG A 71 10.79 -18.15 8.69
CA ARG A 71 10.31 -17.60 9.97
C ARG A 71 8.80 -17.63 10.13
N THR A 72 8.06 -17.57 9.02
CA THR A 72 6.59 -17.55 9.02
C THR A 72 5.97 -18.92 8.71
N PHE A 73 6.79 -19.97 8.53
CA PHE A 73 6.35 -21.31 8.15
C PHE A 73 5.49 -21.32 6.88
N ARG A 74 5.82 -20.47 5.92
CA ARG A 74 5.13 -20.35 4.62
C ARG A 74 6.09 -20.72 3.49
N SER A 75 5.55 -21.17 2.36
CA SER A 75 6.39 -21.35 1.16
C SER A 75 6.88 -19.99 0.62
N GLU A 76 8.05 -19.97 -0.02
CA GLU A 76 8.53 -18.77 -0.72
C GLU A 76 7.53 -18.28 -1.77
N ALA A 77 6.83 -19.20 -2.45
CA ALA A 77 5.80 -18.86 -3.43
C ALA A 77 4.63 -18.11 -2.77
N THR A 78 4.20 -18.54 -1.59
CA THR A 78 3.15 -17.85 -0.80
C THR A 78 3.61 -16.47 -0.36
N VAL A 79 4.85 -16.32 0.11
CA VAL A 79 5.42 -15.01 0.47
C VAL A 79 5.45 -14.08 -0.75
N LYS A 80 5.96 -14.56 -1.90
CA LYS A 80 5.97 -13.79 -3.16
C LYS A 80 4.57 -13.37 -3.60
N LYS A 81 3.57 -14.25 -3.43
CA LYS A 81 2.15 -13.94 -3.72
C LYS A 81 1.64 -12.78 -2.86
N HIS A 82 1.88 -12.82 -1.56
CA HIS A 82 1.50 -11.73 -0.64
C HIS A 82 2.19 -10.43 -1.01
N LEU A 83 3.50 -10.45 -1.28
CA LEU A 83 4.26 -9.26 -1.70
C LEU A 83 3.81 -8.70 -3.05
N ARG A 84 3.38 -9.55 -3.99
CA ARG A 84 2.74 -9.10 -5.24
C ARG A 84 1.42 -8.40 -4.95
N SER A 85 0.57 -8.97 -4.11
CA SER A 85 -0.72 -8.37 -3.76
C SER A 85 -0.57 -7.02 -3.06
N VAL A 86 0.36 -6.91 -2.10
CA VAL A 86 0.70 -5.64 -1.44
C VAL A 86 1.13 -4.58 -2.45
N ARG A 87 2.02 -4.93 -3.38
CA ARG A 87 2.50 -4.00 -4.42
C ARG A 87 1.37 -3.52 -5.33
N GLN A 88 0.43 -4.39 -5.67
CA GLN A 88 -0.76 -4.01 -6.45
C GLN A 88 -1.66 -3.04 -5.66
N LYS A 89 -1.88 -3.29 -4.37
CA LYS A 89 -2.69 -2.42 -3.50
C LYS A 89 -2.09 -1.02 -3.32
N PHE A 90 -0.77 -0.93 -3.16
CA PHE A 90 -0.05 0.34 -3.09
C PHE A 90 0.26 0.94 -4.47
N GLN A 91 0.02 0.21 -5.56
CA GLN A 91 0.37 0.60 -6.93
C GLN A 91 1.86 0.97 -7.07
N VAL A 92 2.75 0.16 -6.49
CA VAL A 92 4.20 0.37 -6.53
C VAL A 92 4.93 -0.82 -7.19
N PRO A 93 5.97 -0.57 -7.99
CA PRO A 93 6.67 -1.64 -8.70
C PRO A 93 7.51 -2.54 -7.77
N THR A 94 8.05 -1.99 -6.68
CA THR A 94 9.03 -2.69 -5.82
C THR A 94 8.54 -2.95 -4.41
N THR A 95 9.04 -4.02 -3.79
CA THR A 95 8.74 -4.36 -2.40
C THR A 95 9.33 -3.33 -1.44
N VAL A 96 10.50 -2.76 -1.77
CA VAL A 96 11.13 -1.72 -0.97
C VAL A 96 10.23 -0.48 -0.86
N GLN A 97 9.65 -0.04 -1.98
CA GLN A 97 8.68 1.06 -1.96
C GLN A 97 7.43 0.71 -1.14
N ALA A 98 6.92 -0.52 -1.25
CA ALA A 98 5.79 -0.97 -0.45
C ALA A 98 6.08 -0.96 1.06
N VAL A 99 7.28 -1.41 1.47
CA VAL A 99 7.71 -1.36 2.88
C VAL A 99 7.83 0.09 3.36
N ALA A 100 8.48 0.96 2.58
CA ALA A 100 8.64 2.37 2.93
C ALA A 100 7.29 3.08 3.12
N LEU A 101 6.32 2.80 2.24
CA LEU A 101 4.96 3.31 2.37
C LEU A 101 4.26 2.75 3.61
N ALA A 102 4.32 1.44 3.82
CA ALA A 102 3.65 0.81 4.96
C ALA A 102 4.16 1.32 6.32
N LEU A 103 5.47 1.56 6.46
CA LEU A 103 6.07 2.19 7.64
C LEU A 103 5.60 3.64 7.82
N ARG A 104 5.63 4.45 6.74
CA ARG A 104 5.17 5.85 6.77
C ARG A 104 3.71 5.97 7.17
N LEU A 105 2.90 4.99 6.81
CA LEU A 105 1.47 4.92 7.11
C LEU A 105 1.14 4.18 8.40
N ARG A 106 2.15 3.70 9.13
CA ARG A 106 1.98 2.88 10.35
C ARG A 106 1.05 1.67 10.14
N LEU A 107 1.12 1.06 8.95
CA LEU A 107 0.43 -0.19 8.65
C LEU A 107 1.21 -1.42 9.14
N ILE A 108 2.51 -1.24 9.41
CA ILE A 108 3.45 -2.18 9.99
C ILE A 108 4.43 -1.40 10.90
N ASP A 109 5.11 -2.12 11.79
CA ASP A 109 6.08 -1.60 12.76
C ASP A 109 7.54 -1.87 12.36
#